data_AF-A0A5C7PM09-F1
#
_entry.id   AF-A0A5C7PM09-F1
#
_cell.length_a   1.000
_cell.length_b   1.000
_cell.length_c   1.000
_cell.angle_alpha   90.00
_cell.angle_beta   90.00
_cell.angle_gamma   90.00
#
_symmetry.space_group_name_H-M   'P 1'
#
loop_
_entity.id
_entity.type
_entity.pdbx_description
1 polymer ?
#
loop_
_entity_poly.entity_id
_entity_poly.type
_entity_poly.pdbx_seq_one_letter_code
_entity_poly.pdbx_strand_id
1 'polypeptide(L)'
;MTAIITALLIAPVLLFFYLAVCAPRLEKLAVALNLIGDSAVFVDQKLPLQIAPTAADGAQASVVDIFWSVSGSPLAAVNPSLDRMSAELVCDEPADLVVSVEAKALDGSGLTASLEVKVEARPVIATSLNLVAGDPVPRG
;
A
#
# COMPACT_ATOMS: atom_id res chain seq x y z
N MET A 1 37.08 -41.42 28.65
CA MET A 1 36.68 -41.73 27.26
C MET A 1 35.32 -41.14 26.88
N THR A 2 34.41 -40.90 27.83
CA THR A 2 33.09 -40.28 27.63
C THR A 2 33.11 -38.77 27.37
N ALA A 3 34.02 -38.01 28.00
CA ALA A 3 34.08 -36.55 27.83
C ALA A 3 34.45 -36.08 26.40
N ILE A 4 35.24 -36.88 25.67
CA ILE A 4 35.66 -36.57 24.30
C ILE A 4 34.48 -36.72 23.32
N ILE A 5 33.60 -37.71 23.57
CA ILE A 5 32.43 -37.99 22.74
C ILE A 5 31.38 -36.87 22.89
N THR A 6 31.17 -36.35 24.09
CA THR A 6 30.22 -35.24 24.32
C THR A 6 30.69 -33.94 23.67
N ALA A 7 32.00 -33.63 23.74
CA ALA A 7 32.56 -32.45 23.08
C ALA A 7 32.49 -32.54 21.54
N LEU A 8 32.70 -33.73 20.97
CA LEU A 8 32.63 -33.95 19.51
C LEU A 8 31.21 -33.82 18.95
N LEU A 9 30.17 -34.08 19.76
CA LEU A 9 28.77 -33.98 19.36
C LEU A 9 28.20 -32.57 19.55
N ILE A 10 28.66 -31.82 20.57
CA ILE A 10 28.14 -30.47 20.88
C ILE A 10 28.69 -29.41 19.91
N ALA A 11 29.97 -29.51 19.52
CA ALA A 11 30.61 -28.54 18.64
C ALA A 11 29.92 -28.39 17.26
N PRO A 12 29.58 -29.46 16.50
CA PRO A 12 28.90 -29.31 15.21
C PRO A 12 27.45 -28.82 15.38
N VAL A 13 26.78 -29.15 16.48
CA VAL A 13 25.42 -28.68 16.77
C VAL A 13 25.44 -27.18 17.06
N LEU A 14 26.35 -26.70 17.92
CA LEU A 14 26.52 -25.27 18.17
C LEU A 14 26.95 -24.50 16.92
N LEU A 15 27.84 -25.05 16.10
CA LEU A 15 28.24 -24.44 14.83
C LEU A 15 27.05 -24.37 13.85
N PHE A 16 26.22 -25.41 13.78
CA PHE A 16 25.02 -25.44 12.96
C PHE A 16 23.97 -24.43 13.44
N PHE A 17 23.75 -24.34 14.76
CA PHE A 17 22.89 -23.31 15.35
C PHE A 17 23.46 -21.90 15.11
N TYR A 18 24.77 -21.71 15.20
CA TYR A 18 25.40 -20.43 14.92
C TYR A 18 25.28 -20.05 13.44
N LEU A 19 25.45 -20.98 12.51
CA LEU A 19 25.25 -20.72 11.08
C LEU A 19 23.78 -20.50 10.73
N ALA A 20 22.85 -21.20 11.39
CA ALA A 20 21.40 -21.00 11.16
C ALA A 20 20.89 -19.66 11.74
N VAL A 21 21.48 -19.19 12.85
CA VAL A 21 21.07 -17.95 13.53
C VAL A 21 21.86 -16.73 13.05
N CYS A 22 23.13 -16.89 12.65
CA CYS A 22 24.01 -15.82 12.18
C CYS A 22 24.27 -15.83 10.68
N ALA A 23 23.62 -16.70 9.87
CA ALA A 23 23.61 -16.47 8.43
C ALA A 23 23.02 -15.09 8.19
N PRO A 24 23.79 -14.12 7.65
CA PRO A 24 23.22 -12.84 7.30
C PRO A 24 22.15 -13.15 6.26
N ARG A 25 20.89 -12.83 6.59
CA ARG A 25 19.83 -12.75 5.60
C ARG A 25 20.33 -11.72 4.59
N LEU A 26 20.88 -12.20 3.48
CA LEU A 26 21.19 -11.37 2.32
C LEU A 26 19.84 -10.91 1.78
N GLU A 27 19.28 -9.89 2.40
CA GLU A 27 18.11 -9.22 1.88
C GLU A 27 18.57 -8.59 0.57
N LYS A 28 18.04 -9.13 -0.54
CA LYS A 28 18.32 -8.59 -1.85
C LYS A 28 17.81 -7.16 -1.89
N LEU A 29 18.68 -6.25 -2.30
CA LEU A 29 18.33 -4.86 -2.55
C LEU A 29 17.33 -4.81 -3.71
N ALA A 30 16.29 -3.99 -3.56
CA ALA A 30 15.32 -3.79 -4.62
C ALA A 30 15.96 -3.04 -5.80
N VAL A 31 15.55 -3.46 -6.99
CA VAL A 31 15.90 -2.82 -8.27
C VAL A 31 14.66 -2.22 -8.94
N ALA A 32 13.46 -2.61 -8.48
CA ALA A 32 12.19 -2.03 -8.89
C ALA A 32 11.21 -1.94 -7.71
N LEU A 33 10.33 -0.96 -7.77
CA LEU A 33 9.16 -0.84 -6.90
C LEU A 33 7.92 -1.13 -7.73
N ASN A 34 7.08 -2.07 -7.28
CA ASN A 34 5.77 -2.31 -7.86
C ASN A 34 4.71 -1.79 -6.91
N LEU A 35 3.90 -0.84 -7.39
CA LEU A 35 2.74 -0.34 -6.66
C LEU A 35 1.52 -1.18 -7.03
N ILE A 36 0.95 -1.84 -6.03
CA ILE A 36 -0.19 -2.74 -6.14
C ILE A 36 -1.39 -2.08 -5.50
N GLY A 37 -2.49 -2.00 -6.24
CA GLY A 37 -3.75 -1.43 -5.80
C GLY A 37 -4.75 -1.40 -6.95
N ASP A 38 -6.02 -1.16 -6.65
CA ASP A 38 -7.01 -0.95 -7.69
C ASP A 38 -6.81 0.43 -8.35
N SER A 39 -7.17 0.52 -9.63
CA SER A 39 -7.09 1.76 -10.41
C SER A 39 -8.33 2.64 -10.30
N ALA A 40 -9.33 2.23 -9.50
CA ALA A 40 -10.56 2.97 -9.30
C ALA A 40 -11.14 2.75 -7.90
N VAL A 41 -11.71 3.80 -7.32
CA VAL A 41 -12.35 3.75 -6.00
C VAL A 41 -13.53 4.72 -5.95
N PHE A 42 -14.58 4.36 -5.21
CA PHE A 42 -15.68 5.30 -4.95
C PHE A 42 -15.31 6.27 -3.83
N VAL A 43 -15.87 7.47 -3.90
CA VAL A 43 -15.82 8.43 -2.80
C VAL A 43 -16.31 7.79 -1.49
N ASP A 44 -15.68 8.19 -0.38
CA ASP A 44 -15.85 7.64 0.98
C ASP A 44 -15.38 6.19 1.15
N GLN A 45 -14.73 5.60 0.15
CA GLN A 45 -14.04 4.31 0.30
C GLN A 45 -12.53 4.53 0.44
N LYS A 46 -11.94 3.68 1.28
CA LYS A 46 -10.50 3.58 1.42
C LYS A 46 -9.98 2.60 0.38
N LEU A 47 -9.01 3.03 -0.41
CA LEU A 47 -8.31 2.16 -1.36
C LEU A 47 -6.98 1.71 -0.74
N PRO A 48 -6.81 0.43 -0.39
CA PRO A 48 -5.53 -0.08 0.08
C PRO A 48 -4.53 -0.14 -1.08
N LEU A 49 -3.32 0.35 -0.82
CA LEU A 49 -2.18 0.36 -1.71
C LEU A 49 -1.02 -0.37 -1.02
N GLN A 50 -0.25 -1.14 -1.78
CA GLN A 50 0.88 -1.90 -1.27
C GLN A 50 2.08 -1.79 -2.21
N ILE A 51 3.28 -1.71 -1.63
CA ILE A 51 4.53 -1.77 -2.37
C ILE A 51 5.11 -3.18 -2.28
N ALA A 52 5.44 -3.74 -3.44
CA ALA A 52 6.19 -4.97 -3.59
C ALA A 52 7.54 -4.69 -4.27
N PRO A 53 8.62 -4.50 -3.49
CA PRO A 53 9.95 -4.33 -4.05
C PRO A 53 10.41 -5.64 -4.69
N THR A 54 11.06 -5.52 -5.85
CA THR A 54 11.54 -6.66 -6.63
C THR A 54 13.02 -6.52 -6.92
N ALA A 55 13.77 -7.61 -6.76
CA ALA A 55 15.19 -7.70 -7.08
C ALA A 55 15.40 -7.88 -8.59
N ALA A 56 16.65 -7.74 -9.06
CA ALA A 56 17.00 -7.91 -10.47
C ALA A 56 16.63 -9.29 -11.06
N ASP A 57 16.54 -10.32 -10.21
CA ASP A 57 16.16 -11.68 -10.63
C ASP A 57 14.67 -11.98 -10.47
N GLY A 58 13.85 -10.96 -10.18
CA GLY A 58 12.40 -11.10 -9.99
C GLY A 58 11.98 -11.60 -8.62
N ALA A 59 12.92 -11.87 -7.70
CA ALA A 59 12.60 -12.27 -6.33
C ALA A 59 12.10 -11.07 -5.51
N GLN A 60 11.33 -11.34 -4.45
CA GLN A 60 10.94 -10.33 -3.48
C GLN A 60 12.18 -9.71 -2.84
N ALA A 61 12.22 -8.38 -2.81
CA ALA A 61 13.29 -7.59 -2.24
C ALA A 61 12.81 -6.77 -1.05
N SER A 62 13.77 -6.19 -0.34
CA SER A 62 13.52 -5.29 0.80
C SER A 62 13.92 -3.87 0.42
N VAL A 63 13.14 -2.90 0.85
CA VAL A 63 13.45 -1.47 0.77
C VAL A 63 13.40 -0.91 2.17
N VAL A 64 14.31 0.02 2.47
CA VAL A 64 14.47 0.57 3.81
C VAL A 64 13.25 1.39 4.22
N ASP A 65 12.76 2.26 3.34
CA ASP A 65 11.68 3.19 3.65
C ASP A 65 11.07 3.76 2.36
N ILE A 66 9.77 4.08 2.40
CA ILE A 66 8.98 4.62 1.30
C ILE A 66 8.34 5.94 1.72
N PHE A 67 8.49 6.94 0.87
CA PHE A 67 7.74 8.18 0.94
C PHE A 67 6.54 8.11 -0.02
N TRP A 68 5.36 8.41 0.50
CA TRP A 68 4.12 8.42 -0.26
C TRP A 68 3.68 9.85 -0.54
N SER A 69 3.24 10.11 -1.77
CA SER A 69 2.64 11.38 -2.17
C SER A 69 1.45 11.14 -3.10
N VAL A 70 0.53 12.10 -3.11
CA VAL A 70 -0.61 12.12 -4.04
C VAL A 70 -0.64 13.46 -4.75
N SER A 71 -0.99 13.44 -6.03
CA SER A 71 -1.09 14.63 -6.88
C SER A 71 -2.35 14.56 -7.75
N GLY A 72 -2.76 15.72 -8.29
CA GLY A 72 -3.93 15.84 -9.16
C GLY A 72 -5.14 16.50 -8.48
N SER A 73 -5.31 16.34 -7.17
CA SER A 73 -6.39 17.01 -6.41
C SER A 73 -5.99 17.25 -4.95
N PRO A 74 -6.37 18.40 -4.35
CA PRO A 74 -6.19 18.64 -2.92
C PRO A 74 -7.19 17.86 -2.05
N LEU A 75 -8.22 17.25 -2.65
CA LEU A 75 -9.26 16.48 -1.95
C LEU A 75 -8.87 15.01 -1.71
N ALA A 76 -7.79 14.57 -2.34
CA ALA A 76 -7.25 13.23 -2.17
C ALA A 76 -6.09 13.27 -1.18
N ALA A 77 -6.08 12.33 -0.24
CA ALA A 77 -5.01 12.16 0.73
C ALA A 77 -4.53 10.72 0.70
N VAL A 78 -3.21 10.53 0.81
CA VAL A 78 -2.60 9.22 1.00
C VAL A 78 -2.13 9.09 2.45
N ASN A 79 -2.60 8.05 3.13
CA ASN A 79 -2.31 7.78 4.53
C ASN A 79 -1.40 6.55 4.62
N PRO A 80 -0.09 6.71 4.78
CA PRO A 80 0.84 5.58 4.89
C PRO A 80 0.65 4.84 6.21
N SER A 81 0.80 3.51 6.19
CA SER A 81 0.82 2.68 7.39
C SER A 81 2.14 2.82 8.16
N LEU A 82 2.19 2.30 9.39
CA LEU A 82 3.38 2.39 10.26
C LEU A 82 4.62 1.69 9.66
N ASP A 83 4.41 0.62 8.89
CA ASP A 83 5.47 -0.09 8.17
C ASP A 83 5.86 0.60 6.85
N ARG A 84 5.10 1.62 6.41
CA ARG A 84 5.27 2.42 5.19
C ARG A 84 5.31 1.63 3.87
N MET A 85 5.19 0.32 3.93
CA MET A 85 5.07 -0.56 2.77
C MET A 85 3.64 -0.60 2.24
N SER A 86 2.69 -0.08 3.00
CA SER A 86 1.30 0.07 2.58
C SER A 86 0.84 1.51 2.80
N ALA A 87 -0.23 1.89 2.10
CA ALA A 87 -0.91 3.15 2.29
C ALA A 87 -2.40 3.01 1.97
N GLU A 88 -3.21 3.90 2.50
CA GLU A 88 -4.61 4.02 2.12
C GLU A 88 -4.81 5.33 1.38
N LEU A 89 -5.29 5.26 0.14
CA LEU A 89 -5.81 6.45 -0.55
C LEU A 89 -7.24 6.69 -0.06
N VAL A 90 -7.50 7.94 0.35
CA VAL A 90 -8.79 8.40 0.87
C VAL A 90 -9.21 9.66 0.11
N CYS A 91 -10.49 9.72 -0.23
CA CYS A 91 -11.13 10.87 -0.86
C CYS A 91 -12.49 11.08 -0.19
N ASP A 92 -12.59 12.14 0.61
CA ASP A 92 -13.76 12.41 1.48
C ASP A 92 -14.82 13.30 0.80
N GLU A 93 -14.50 13.88 -0.36
CA GLU A 93 -15.42 14.76 -1.09
C GLU A 93 -15.90 14.12 -2.40
N PRO A 94 -17.20 14.22 -2.72
CA PRO A 94 -17.77 13.66 -3.93
C PRO A 94 -17.24 14.38 -5.15
N ALA A 95 -16.36 13.69 -5.89
CA ALA A 95 -15.82 14.21 -7.13
C ALA A 95 -15.50 13.05 -8.10
N ASP A 96 -15.76 13.29 -9.38
CA ASP A 96 -15.20 12.50 -10.47
C ASP A 96 -13.83 13.09 -10.80
N LEU A 97 -12.77 12.49 -10.26
CA LEU A 97 -11.42 13.02 -10.43
C LEU A 97 -10.41 11.90 -10.67
N VAL A 98 -9.26 12.29 -11.20
CA VAL A 98 -8.13 11.39 -11.44
C VAL A 98 -6.96 11.90 -10.60
N VAL A 99 -6.44 11.04 -9.74
CA VAL A 99 -5.26 11.32 -8.90
C VAL A 99 -4.13 10.38 -9.26
N SER A 100 -2.90 10.89 -9.16
CA SER A 100 -1.70 10.07 -9.28
C SER A 100 -1.09 9.90 -7.90
N VAL A 101 -1.02 8.64 -7.46
CA VAL A 101 -0.31 8.25 -6.24
C VAL A 101 1.10 7.85 -6.62
N GLU A 102 2.08 8.38 -5.89
CA GLU A 102 3.50 8.11 -6.09
C GLU A 102 4.11 7.55 -4.79
N ALA A 103 4.93 6.52 -4.94
CA ALA A 103 5.72 5.92 -3.89
C ALA A 103 7.21 5.98 -4.27
N LYS A 104 8.02 6.60 -3.42
CA LYS A 104 9.44 6.83 -3.66
C LYS A 104 10.29 6.20 -2.58
N ALA A 105 11.31 5.44 -2.98
CA ALA A 105 12.29 4.88 -2.05
C ALA A 105 13.17 5.99 -1.44
N LEU A 106 13.36 5.94 -0.12
CA LEU A 106 14.22 6.87 0.64
C LEU A 106 15.62 6.31 0.92
N ASP A 107 15.92 5.11 0.43
CA ASP A 107 17.22 4.44 0.58
C ASP A 107 18.32 4.98 -0.36
N GLY A 108 18.03 6.02 -1.14
CA GLY A 108 18.95 6.63 -2.10
C GLY A 108 19.03 5.90 -3.45
N SER A 109 18.26 4.84 -3.66
CA SER A 109 18.19 4.10 -4.93
C SER A 109 17.55 4.90 -6.06
N GLY A 110 16.74 5.92 -5.73
CA GLY A 110 15.98 6.71 -6.70
C GLY A 110 14.79 5.97 -7.29
N LEU A 111 14.41 4.81 -6.75
CA LEU A 111 13.27 4.04 -7.23
C LEU A 111 11.96 4.76 -6.93
N THR A 112 11.08 4.80 -7.93
CA THR A 112 9.75 5.40 -7.86
C THR A 112 8.73 4.47 -8.50
N ALA A 113 7.53 4.39 -7.93
CA ALA A 113 6.37 3.74 -8.53
C ALA A 113 5.21 4.73 -8.52
N SER A 114 4.37 4.71 -9.56
CA SER A 114 3.20 5.57 -9.65
C SER A 114 1.99 4.77 -10.12
N LEU A 115 0.82 5.11 -9.59
CA LEU A 115 -0.46 4.54 -9.96
C LEU A 115 -1.47 5.67 -10.15
N GLU A 116 -2.10 5.69 -11.31
CA GLU A 116 -3.23 6.57 -11.58
C GLU A 116 -4.51 5.91 -11.06
N VAL A 117 -5.25 6.63 -10.21
CA VAL A 117 -6.48 6.16 -9.59
C VAL A 117 -7.62 7.09 -9.97
N LYS A 118 -8.68 6.51 -10.52
CA LYS A 118 -9.93 7.21 -10.77
C LYS A 118 -10.83 7.17 -9.54
N VAL A 119 -11.18 8.33 -9.03
CA VAL A 119 -12.13 8.48 -7.93
C VAL A 119 -13.48 8.82 -8.53
N GLU A 120 -14.49 7.99 -8.23
CA GLU A 120 -15.85 8.15 -8.78
C GLU A 120 -16.83 8.56 -7.68
N ALA A 121 -17.70 9.53 -7.99
CA ALA A 121 -18.80 9.86 -7.11
C ALA A 121 -19.74 8.65 -6.96
N ARG A 122 -20.23 8.40 -5.73
CA ARG A 122 -21.23 7.36 -5.52
C ARG A 122 -22.52 7.71 -6.27
N PRO A 123 -23.10 6.78 -7.03
CA PRO A 123 -24.40 7.00 -7.64
C PRO A 123 -25.47 7.11 -6.53
N VAL A 124 -26.04 8.31 -6.35
CA VAL A 124 -27.20 8.52 -5.49
C VAL A 124 -28.43 8.03 -6.22
N ILE A 125 -28.95 6.86 -5.83
CA ILE A 125 -30.24 6.36 -6.31
C ILE A 125 -31.34 7.06 -5.49
N ALA A 126 -32.02 8.05 -6.10
CA ALA A 126 -33.16 8.70 -5.46
C ALA A 126 -34.38 7.77 -5.48
N THR A 127 -34.74 7.17 -4.34
CA THR A 127 -35.82 6.16 -4.27
C THR A 127 -37.22 6.75 -4.06
N SER A 128 -37.39 8.04 -3.76
CA SER A 128 -38.73 8.64 -3.68
C SER A 128 -38.74 10.16 -3.84
N LEU A 129 -39.48 10.65 -4.83
CA LEU A 129 -39.85 12.05 -5.00
C LEU A 129 -41.30 12.20 -4.50
N ASN A 130 -41.51 12.76 -3.31
CA ASN A 130 -42.87 13.00 -2.80
C ASN A 130 -43.36 14.38 -3.27
N LEU A 131 -44.14 14.41 -4.35
CA LEU A 131 -44.80 15.62 -4.83
C LEU A 131 -46.10 15.80 -4.05
N VAL A 132 -46.11 16.75 -3.11
CA VAL A 132 -47.37 17.23 -2.52
C VAL A 132 -47.93 18.26 -3.49
N ALA A 133 -49.03 17.92 -4.18
CA ALA A 133 -49.79 18.90 -4.93
C ALA A 133 -50.32 19.95 -3.95
N GLY A 134 -49.86 21.19 -4.08
CA GLY A 134 -50.42 22.32 -3.34
C GLY A 134 -51.88 22.53 -3.72
N ASP A 135 -52.71 22.88 -2.74
CA ASP A 135 -54.15 23.09 -2.93
C ASP A 135 -54.43 24.02 -4.13
N PRO A 136 -55.45 23.72 -4.96
CA PRO A 136 -55.79 24.58 -6.08
C PRO A 136 -56.20 25.97 -5.58
N VAL A 137 -55.49 27.00 -6.04
CA VAL A 137 -55.83 28.42 -5.81
C VAL A 137 -57.22 28.69 -6.41
N PRO A 138 -58.21 29.16 -5.62
CA PRO A 138 -59.52 29.52 -6.16
C PRO A 138 -59.37 30.72 -7.09
N ARG A 139 -59.85 30.57 -8.34
CA ARG A 139 -60.05 31.72 -9.23
C ARG A 139 -61.40 32.33 -8.89
N GLY A 140 -61.38 33.56 -8.38
CA GLY A 140 -62.57 34.40 -8.19
C GLY A 140 -63.09 34.98 -9.50
#